data_AF-B7U9D3-F1
#
_entry.id   AF-B7U9D3-F1
#
_cell.length_a   1.000
_cell.length_b   1.000
_cell.length_c   1.000
_cell.angle_alpha   90.00
_cell.angle_beta   90.00
_cell.angle_gamma   90.00
#
_symmetry.space_group_name_H-M   'P 1'
#
loop_
_entity.id
_entity.type
_entity.pdbx_description
1 polymer ?
#
loop_
_entity_poly.entity_id
_entity_poly.type
_entity_poly.pdbx_seq_one_letter_code
_entity_poly.pdbx_strand_id
1 'polypeptide(L)'
;AENLNCEYFLLNYGKLMGYNPDGNFDGFRIDAADHIDADVLDQMGQLMDDMYHMKGNPQNANNHLSYNEGYRSGAARMLNKKGNPQLYMDYVGSILGNVLGRANNRDTISNLITGSIVNRQNDVTENEATPNWSFVTNHDQRANLINGLIIKDHPGAYKAEYANQAWQEFYADQKKTDKQYAQYNVPAQYAILLSNKDTAPSDSYY
;
A
#
# COMPACT_ATOMS: atom_id res chain seq x y z
N ALA A 1 3.76 17.48 18.42
CA ALA A 1 2.67 18.32 18.97
C ALA A 1 1.66 18.68 17.88
N GLU A 2 2.06 19.42 16.82
CA GLU A 2 1.11 19.76 15.74
C GLU A 2 0.58 18.53 14.99
N ASN A 3 1.41 17.49 14.78
CA ASN A 3 0.93 16.23 14.18
C ASN A 3 -0.22 15.61 14.98
N LEU A 4 -0.09 15.52 16.31
CA LEU A 4 -1.14 15.03 17.21
C LEU A 4 -2.41 15.89 17.13
N ASN A 5 -2.28 17.21 16.99
CA ASN A 5 -3.42 18.12 16.79
C ASN A 5 -4.14 17.82 15.48
N CYS A 6 -3.39 17.65 14.39
CA CYS A 6 -3.93 17.29 13.08
C CYS A 6 -4.61 15.91 13.09
N GLU A 7 -3.97 14.91 13.71
CA GLU A 7 -4.50 13.55 13.85
C GLU A 7 -5.81 13.55 14.65
N TYR A 8 -5.85 14.22 15.80
CA TYR A 8 -7.07 14.37 16.58
C TYR A 8 -8.17 15.07 15.79
N PHE A 9 -7.81 16.12 15.04
CA PHE A 9 -8.75 16.84 14.18
C PHE A 9 -9.37 15.92 13.13
N LEU A 10 -8.58 15.11 12.43
CA LEU A 10 -9.07 14.18 11.41
C LEU A 10 -9.97 13.08 12.00
N LEU A 11 -9.58 12.50 13.13
CA LEU A 11 -10.36 11.49 13.87
C LEU A 11 -11.70 12.03 14.43
N ASN A 12 -11.88 13.36 14.41
CA ASN A 12 -13.10 14.03 14.88
C ASN A 12 -13.64 15.06 13.86
N TYR A 13 -13.28 14.92 12.59
CA TYR A 13 -13.48 15.94 11.57
C TYR A 13 -14.93 16.42 11.46
N GLY A 14 -15.88 15.50 11.28
CA GLY A 14 -17.29 15.82 11.14
C GLY A 14 -17.85 16.57 12.35
N LYS A 15 -17.45 16.15 13.55
CA LYS A 15 -17.86 16.80 14.82
C LYS A 15 -17.26 18.20 14.96
N LEU A 16 -15.96 18.35 14.72
CA LEU A 16 -15.24 19.63 14.91
C LEU A 16 -15.63 20.67 13.86
N MET A 17 -15.95 20.24 12.65
CA MET A 17 -16.36 21.14 11.56
C MET A 17 -17.86 21.49 11.58
N GLY A 18 -18.66 20.87 12.46
CA GLY A 18 -20.11 21.04 12.47
C GLY A 18 -20.79 20.43 11.23
N TYR A 19 -20.20 19.38 10.65
CA TYR A 19 -20.76 18.62 9.54
C TYR A 19 -21.54 17.41 10.06
N ASN A 20 -21.59 16.31 9.29
CA ASN A 20 -22.19 15.07 9.78
C ASN A 20 -21.40 14.58 11.01
N PRO A 21 -22.04 14.41 12.19
CA PRO A 21 -21.35 13.99 13.42
C PRO A 21 -20.72 12.60 13.32
N ASP A 22 -21.17 11.76 12.38
CA ASP A 22 -20.59 10.43 12.10
C ASP A 22 -19.55 10.45 10.96
N GLY A 23 -19.32 11.62 10.34
CA GLY A 23 -18.36 11.81 9.25
C GLY A 23 -16.91 12.02 9.73
N ASN A 24 -16.39 11.09 10.53
CA ASN A 24 -15.02 11.15 11.05
C ASN A 24 -14.18 10.00 10.48
N PHE A 25 -12.86 10.15 10.44
CA PHE A 25 -11.98 9.07 10.04
C PHE A 25 -11.74 8.08 11.19
N ASP A 26 -11.58 6.80 10.86
CA ASP A 26 -11.33 5.74 11.85
C ASP A 26 -9.84 5.41 12.02
N GLY A 27 -9.00 5.78 11.05
CA GLY A 27 -7.57 5.50 11.05
C GLY A 27 -6.85 6.17 9.88
N PHE A 28 -5.60 5.81 9.65
CA PHE A 28 -4.72 6.52 8.72
C PHE A 28 -3.99 5.60 7.74
N ARG A 29 -3.81 6.09 6.50
CA ARG A 29 -2.70 5.70 5.63
C ARG A 29 -1.59 6.70 5.87
N ILE A 30 -0.46 6.27 6.42
CA ILE A 30 0.66 7.16 6.75
C ILE A 30 1.56 7.27 5.52
N ASP A 31 1.53 8.43 4.89
CA ASP A 31 2.39 8.76 3.73
C ASP A 31 3.86 8.77 4.12
N ALA A 32 4.72 8.26 3.23
CA ALA A 32 6.16 8.42 3.32
C ALA A 32 6.76 8.08 4.71
N ALA A 33 6.26 7.02 5.37
CA ALA A 33 6.65 6.64 6.73
C ALA A 33 8.17 6.34 6.87
N ASP A 34 8.84 6.01 5.77
CA ASP A 34 10.30 5.79 5.70
C ASP A 34 11.12 7.10 5.63
N HIS A 35 10.48 8.26 5.47
CA HIS A 35 11.11 9.56 5.21
C HIS A 35 10.83 10.60 6.30
N ILE A 36 10.12 10.21 7.36
CA ILE A 36 9.82 11.04 8.51
C ILE A 36 10.52 10.48 9.75
N ASP A 37 10.65 11.32 10.78
CA ASP A 37 11.15 10.85 12.08
C ASP A 37 10.20 9.79 12.66
N ALA A 38 10.72 8.61 13.01
CA ALA A 38 9.92 7.49 13.49
C ALA A 38 9.18 7.79 14.82
N ASP A 39 9.61 8.82 15.56
CA ASP A 39 8.92 9.30 16.75
C ASP A 39 7.45 9.64 16.48
N VAL A 40 7.11 10.10 15.28
CA VAL A 40 5.71 10.44 14.94
C VAL A 40 4.82 9.21 14.81
N LEU A 41 5.38 8.05 14.43
CA LEU A 41 4.65 6.78 14.34
C LEU A 41 4.32 6.24 15.74
N ASP A 42 5.25 6.41 16.68
CA ASP A 42 5.05 6.08 18.09
C ASP A 42 3.99 6.97 18.73
N GLN A 43 4.08 8.28 18.47
CA GLN A 43 3.14 9.27 18.99
C GLN A 43 1.72 9.06 18.46
N MET A 44 1.56 8.79 17.16
CA MET A 44 0.26 8.45 16.57
C MET A 44 -0.31 7.17 17.18
N GLY A 45 0.51 6.13 17.32
CA GLY A 45 0.10 4.88 17.97
C GLY A 45 -0.37 5.09 19.41
N GLN A 46 0.35 5.93 20.18
CA GLN A 46 -0.02 6.30 21.54
C GLN A 46 -1.34 7.08 21.59
N LEU A 47 -1.53 8.08 20.71
CA LEU A 47 -2.77 8.86 20.64
C LEU A 47 -3.98 7.96 20.37
N MET A 48 -3.87 7.07 19.37
CA MET A 48 -4.96 6.17 19.02
C MET A 48 -5.23 5.14 20.13
N ASP A 49 -4.19 4.67 20.84
CA ASP A 49 -4.38 3.79 22.00
C ASP A 49 -5.03 4.50 23.19
N ASP A 50 -4.67 5.76 23.44
CA ASP A 50 -5.28 6.59 24.48
C ASP A 50 -6.76 6.86 24.19
N MET A 51 -7.12 7.09 22.92
CA MET A 51 -8.49 7.37 22.48
C MET A 51 -9.36 6.12 22.38
N TYR A 52 -8.80 5.00 21.91
CA TYR A 52 -9.58 3.84 21.49
C TYR A 52 -9.18 2.51 22.16
N HIS A 53 -8.17 2.50 23.02
CA HIS A 53 -7.73 1.32 23.78
C HIS A 53 -7.42 0.11 22.87
N MET A 54 -6.53 0.32 21.89
CA MET A 54 -6.21 -0.68 20.86
C MET A 54 -5.28 -1.77 21.38
N LYS A 55 -4.33 -1.43 22.25
CA LYS A 55 -3.28 -2.34 22.71
C LYS A 55 -3.87 -3.48 23.54
N GLY A 56 -3.68 -4.71 23.06
CA GLY A 56 -4.24 -5.91 23.69
C GLY A 56 -5.73 -6.12 23.41
N ASN A 57 -6.36 -5.28 22.57
CA ASN A 57 -7.75 -5.43 22.15
C ASN A 57 -7.86 -5.47 20.61
N PRO A 58 -7.84 -6.68 20.01
CA PRO A 58 -7.90 -6.84 18.56
C PRO A 58 -9.14 -6.21 17.93
N GLN A 59 -10.29 -6.20 18.61
CA GLN A 59 -11.50 -5.60 18.07
C GLN A 59 -11.33 -4.09 17.88
N ASN A 60 -10.78 -3.40 18.89
CA ASN A 60 -10.57 -1.96 18.82
C ASN A 60 -9.45 -1.63 17.82
N ALA A 61 -8.35 -2.38 17.83
CA ALA A 61 -7.26 -2.19 16.87
C ALA A 61 -7.75 -2.36 15.41
N ASN A 62 -8.58 -3.38 15.14
CA ASN A 62 -9.10 -3.63 13.80
C ASN A 62 -10.16 -2.60 13.36
N ASN A 63 -10.92 -2.02 14.31
CA ASN A 63 -11.85 -0.94 14.02
C ASN A 63 -11.13 0.38 13.64
N HIS A 64 -9.87 0.54 14.05
CA HIS A 64 -9.06 1.74 13.83
C HIS A 64 -7.82 1.45 12.98
N LEU A 65 -8.01 0.69 11.91
CA LEU A 65 -6.92 0.18 11.07
C LEU A 65 -6.07 1.32 10.50
N SER A 66 -4.77 1.27 10.78
CA SER A 66 -3.79 2.22 10.24
C SER A 66 -2.60 1.49 9.63
N TYR A 67 -2.07 2.02 8.53
CA TYR A 67 -1.05 1.34 7.74
C TYR A 67 -0.03 2.31 7.14
N ASN A 68 1.24 1.92 7.21
CA ASN A 68 2.36 2.76 6.79
C ASN A 68 2.70 2.51 5.33
N GLU A 69 2.86 3.56 4.55
CA GLU A 69 3.53 3.47 3.25
C GLU A 69 5.03 3.60 3.43
N GLY A 70 5.75 2.56 3.02
CA GLY A 70 7.21 2.53 3.04
C GLY A 70 7.73 1.39 2.18
N TYR A 71 8.79 1.65 1.41
CA TYR A 71 9.39 0.68 0.50
C TYR A 71 10.64 0.02 1.12
N ARG A 72 10.93 0.26 2.40
CA ARG A 72 12.06 -0.35 3.13
C ARG A 72 11.63 -1.55 3.96
N SER A 73 12.17 -2.72 3.65
CA SER A 73 11.91 -3.97 4.39
C SER A 73 12.31 -3.92 5.87
N GLY A 74 13.24 -3.03 6.25
CA GLY A 74 13.62 -2.82 7.65
C GLY A 74 12.47 -2.37 8.56
N ALA A 75 11.44 -1.74 8.00
CA ALA A 75 10.27 -1.25 8.74
C ALA A 75 9.48 -2.39 9.42
N ALA A 76 9.41 -3.59 8.81
CA ALA A 76 8.76 -4.75 9.39
C ALA A 76 9.35 -5.11 10.78
N ARG A 77 10.68 -5.14 10.89
CA ARG A 77 11.36 -5.42 12.16
C ARG A 77 11.12 -4.32 13.19
N MET A 78 11.07 -3.06 12.76
CA MET A 78 10.79 -1.92 13.63
C MET A 78 9.38 -2.01 14.21
N LEU A 79 8.37 -2.27 13.37
CA LEU A 79 6.96 -2.36 13.77
C LEU A 79 6.72 -3.54 14.73
N ASN A 80 7.30 -4.71 14.44
CA ASN A 80 7.21 -5.87 15.33
C ASN A 80 7.74 -5.56 16.74
N LYS A 81 8.86 -4.83 16.85
CA LYS A 81 9.43 -4.42 18.15
C LYS A 81 8.53 -3.44 18.92
N LYS A 82 7.69 -2.70 18.21
CA LYS A 82 6.77 -1.70 18.77
C LYS A 82 5.37 -2.26 19.04
N GLY A 83 5.15 -3.56 18.80
CA GLY A 83 3.85 -4.20 18.98
C GLY A 83 2.85 -3.89 17.86
N ASN A 84 3.35 -3.55 16.67
CA ASN A 84 2.55 -3.32 15.46
C ASN A 84 1.44 -2.26 15.60
N PRO A 85 1.79 -1.00 15.94
CA PRO A 85 0.81 0.08 16.03
C PRO A 85 0.21 0.48 14.67
N GLN A 86 0.89 0.14 13.56
CA GLN A 86 0.38 0.23 12.19
C GLN A 86 0.84 -0.98 11.38
N LEU A 87 0.14 -1.29 10.28
CA LEU A 87 0.55 -2.35 9.35
C LEU A 87 1.79 -1.96 8.53
N TYR A 88 2.68 -2.93 8.31
CA TYR A 88 3.81 -2.84 7.38
C TYR A 88 3.35 -2.96 5.91
N MET A 89 3.96 -2.22 4.99
CA MET A 89 3.70 -2.38 3.56
C MET A 89 4.54 -3.52 2.96
N ASP A 90 3.91 -4.65 2.65
CA ASP A 90 4.56 -5.74 1.94
C ASP A 90 4.55 -5.50 0.43
N TYR A 91 5.74 -5.37 -0.17
CA TYR A 91 5.91 -4.97 -1.56
C TYR A 91 5.72 -6.15 -2.56
N VAL A 92 4.68 -6.95 -2.32
CA VAL A 92 4.29 -8.10 -3.14
C VAL A 92 4.00 -7.69 -4.58
N GLY A 93 3.51 -6.47 -4.82
CA GLY A 93 3.25 -5.93 -6.15
C GLY A 93 4.48 -5.96 -7.08
N SER A 94 5.69 -5.79 -6.55
CA SER A 94 6.94 -5.93 -7.33
C SER A 94 7.19 -7.38 -7.75
N ILE A 95 6.99 -8.33 -6.84
CA ILE A 95 7.15 -9.76 -7.12
C ILE A 95 6.10 -10.23 -8.13
N LEU A 96 4.84 -9.83 -7.94
CA LEU A 96 3.75 -10.10 -8.88
C LEU A 96 4.04 -9.50 -10.26
N GLY A 97 4.52 -8.25 -10.30
CA GLY A 97 4.94 -7.58 -11.53
C GLY A 97 6.06 -8.34 -12.26
N ASN A 98 7.06 -8.83 -11.54
CA ASN A 98 8.21 -9.53 -12.13
C ASN A 98 7.86 -10.95 -12.62
N VAL A 99 7.02 -11.68 -11.87
CA VAL A 99 6.63 -13.07 -12.20
C VAL A 99 5.50 -13.11 -13.22
N LEU A 100 4.48 -12.25 -13.08
CA LEU A 100 3.24 -12.30 -13.85
C LEU A 100 3.05 -11.11 -14.79
N GLY A 101 3.56 -9.93 -14.41
CA GLY A 101 3.27 -8.66 -15.08
C GLY A 101 4.12 -8.33 -16.32
N ARG A 102 5.30 -8.95 -16.49
CA ARG A 102 6.21 -8.67 -17.62
C ARG A 102 5.79 -9.39 -18.91
N ALA A 103 6.14 -8.80 -20.06
CA ALA A 103 6.01 -9.45 -21.37
C ALA A 103 7.02 -10.61 -21.53
N ASN A 104 8.29 -10.34 -21.21
CA ASN A 104 9.43 -11.25 -21.36
C ASN A 104 10.28 -11.28 -20.08
N ASN A 105 11.18 -12.26 -19.96
CA ASN A 105 12.10 -12.39 -18.82
C ASN A 105 11.37 -12.37 -17.47
N ARG A 106 10.32 -13.19 -17.38
CA ARG A 106 9.56 -13.40 -16.14
C ARG A 106 10.41 -14.20 -15.16
N ASP A 107 10.31 -13.81 -13.90
CA ASP A 107 10.88 -14.59 -12.80
C ASP A 107 10.12 -15.91 -12.62
N THR A 108 10.72 -16.85 -11.89
CA THR A 108 10.11 -18.16 -11.61
C THR A 108 8.89 -18.04 -10.71
N ILE A 109 7.85 -18.84 -10.98
CA ILE A 109 6.59 -18.85 -10.21
C ILE A 109 6.81 -19.13 -8.71
N SER A 110 7.87 -19.84 -8.35
CA SER A 110 8.26 -20.11 -6.96
C SER A 110 8.51 -18.84 -6.14
N ASN A 111 8.85 -17.72 -6.78
CA ASN A 111 9.07 -16.46 -6.09
C ASN A 111 7.78 -15.92 -5.45
N LEU A 112 6.60 -16.33 -5.92
CA LEU A 112 5.32 -15.99 -5.27
C LEU A 112 5.20 -16.61 -3.87
N ILE A 113 5.92 -17.70 -3.59
CA ILE A 113 5.89 -18.41 -2.31
C ILE A 113 6.79 -17.73 -1.28
N THR A 114 7.97 -17.27 -1.70
CA THR A 114 9.06 -16.84 -0.81
C THR A 114 9.43 -15.36 -0.91
N GLY A 115 8.96 -14.64 -1.93
CA GLY A 115 9.35 -13.25 -2.21
C GLY A 115 8.64 -12.18 -1.38
N SER A 116 7.76 -12.59 -0.46
CA SER A 116 6.98 -11.71 0.44
C SER A 116 7.59 -11.70 1.84
N ILE A 117 7.19 -10.74 2.69
CA ILE A 117 7.49 -10.79 4.12
C ILE A 117 6.95 -12.06 4.81
N VAL A 118 5.95 -12.70 4.22
CA VAL A 118 5.39 -13.98 4.65
C VAL A 118 5.73 -15.07 3.64
N ASN A 119 6.40 -16.12 4.09
CA ASN A 119 6.59 -17.33 3.31
C ASN A 119 5.31 -18.17 3.34
N ARG A 120 4.72 -18.43 2.17
CA ARG A 120 3.43 -19.11 2.03
C ARG A 120 3.54 -20.57 1.55
N GLN A 121 4.70 -21.20 1.72
CA GLN A 121 4.88 -22.61 1.31
C GLN A 121 3.96 -23.56 2.09
N ASN A 122 3.75 -23.27 3.37
CA ASN A 122 2.86 -23.99 4.28
C ASN A 122 2.50 -23.09 5.47
N ASP A 123 1.75 -22.02 5.20
CA ASP A 123 1.30 -21.06 6.21
C ASP A 123 0.06 -21.60 6.95
N VAL A 124 0.30 -22.18 8.13
CA VAL A 124 -0.69 -22.90 8.95
C VAL A 124 -0.74 -22.43 10.41
N THR A 125 -0.07 -21.33 10.74
CA THR A 125 -0.04 -20.71 12.08
C THR A 125 -0.72 -19.34 12.06
N GLU A 126 -1.04 -18.78 13.22
CA GLU A 126 -1.63 -17.44 13.35
C GLU A 126 -0.83 -16.62 14.37
N ASN A 127 -0.88 -15.29 14.27
CA ASN A 127 -0.16 -14.36 15.15
C ASN A 127 1.38 -14.47 15.10
N GLU A 128 1.94 -15.14 14.07
CA GLU A 128 3.38 -15.26 13.86
C GLU A 128 3.90 -14.33 12.75
N ALA A 129 3.12 -14.15 11.70
CA ALA A 129 3.45 -13.26 10.59
C ALA A 129 3.49 -11.78 11.03
N THR A 130 4.31 -10.98 10.38
CA THR A 130 4.28 -9.53 10.56
C THR A 130 2.95 -8.99 10.02
N PRO A 131 2.13 -8.29 10.81
CA PRO A 131 0.92 -7.65 10.31
C PRO A 131 1.26 -6.68 9.18
N ASN A 132 0.68 -6.91 8.01
CA ASN A 132 1.03 -6.19 6.79
C ASN A 132 -0.19 -5.94 5.90
N TRP A 133 -0.05 -4.94 5.04
CA TRP A 133 -0.92 -4.72 3.90
C TRP A 133 -0.14 -4.91 2.61
N SER A 134 -0.82 -5.34 1.55
CA SER A 134 -0.20 -5.61 0.25
C SER A 134 -1.09 -5.15 -0.90
N PHE A 135 -0.49 -4.95 -2.07
CA PHE A 135 -1.19 -4.41 -3.24
C PHE A 135 -0.61 -4.98 -4.55
N VAL A 136 -1.42 -5.00 -5.62
CA VAL A 136 -0.95 -5.24 -6.99
C VAL A 136 -0.34 -3.97 -7.59
N THR A 137 -1.08 -2.86 -7.46
CA THR A 137 -0.67 -1.52 -7.93
C THR A 137 -1.08 -0.48 -6.89
N ASN A 138 -0.45 0.68 -6.91
CA ASN A 138 -0.86 1.89 -6.17
C ASN A 138 -0.71 3.12 -7.10
N HIS A 139 -1.03 4.31 -6.60
CA HIS A 139 -0.98 5.52 -7.42
C HIS A 139 0.43 5.87 -7.91
N ASP A 140 1.45 5.66 -7.09
CA ASP A 140 2.85 5.89 -7.50
C ASP A 140 3.30 4.93 -8.59
N GLN A 141 2.95 3.64 -8.49
CA GLN A 141 3.28 2.67 -9.53
C GLN A 141 2.61 3.03 -10.87
N ARG A 142 1.38 3.53 -10.82
CA ARG A 142 0.70 4.05 -12.00
C ARG A 142 1.39 5.31 -12.54
N ALA A 143 1.75 6.25 -11.66
CA ALA A 143 2.43 7.48 -12.05
C ALA A 143 3.80 7.19 -12.69
N ASN A 144 4.55 6.23 -12.16
CA ASN A 144 5.83 5.79 -12.73
C ASN A 144 5.68 5.27 -14.16
N LEU A 145 4.66 4.46 -14.44
CA LEU A 145 4.38 3.96 -15.79
C LEU A 145 4.06 5.10 -16.76
N ILE A 146 3.16 6.01 -16.36
CA ILE A 146 2.74 7.13 -17.20
C ILE A 146 3.91 8.10 -17.43
N ASN A 147 4.71 8.40 -16.40
CA ASN A 147 5.91 9.22 -16.55
C ASN A 147 6.95 8.55 -17.45
N GLY A 148 7.09 7.22 -17.40
CA GLY A 148 7.92 6.46 -18.32
C GLY A 148 7.51 6.64 -19.78
N LEU A 149 6.19 6.66 -20.06
CA LEU A 149 5.66 6.98 -21.40
C LEU A 149 5.96 8.43 -21.80
N ILE A 150 5.70 9.39 -20.90
CA ILE A 150 5.99 10.80 -21.16
C ILE A 150 7.47 11.01 -21.51
N ILE A 151 8.39 10.42 -20.74
CA ILE A 151 9.84 10.55 -20.97
C ILE A 151 10.25 9.90 -22.29
N LYS A 152 9.64 8.78 -22.65
CA LYS A 152 9.88 8.10 -23.92
C LYS A 152 9.50 8.98 -25.12
N ASP A 153 8.33 9.63 -25.07
CA ASP A 153 7.79 10.36 -26.22
C ASP A 153 8.24 11.83 -26.26
N HIS A 154 8.44 12.43 -25.08
CA HIS A 154 8.77 13.85 -24.90
C HIS A 154 9.91 14.01 -23.89
N PRO A 155 11.17 13.72 -24.27
CA PRO A 155 12.31 13.91 -23.38
C PRO A 155 12.50 15.40 -23.08
N GLY A 156 12.33 15.81 -21.80
CA GLY A 156 12.51 17.20 -21.38
C GLY A 156 11.50 17.65 -20.31
N ALA A 157 11.15 18.93 -20.34
CA ALA A 157 10.29 19.55 -19.34
C ALA A 157 8.84 19.02 -19.41
N TYR A 158 8.21 18.84 -18.25
CA TYR A 158 6.85 18.34 -18.13
C TYR A 158 5.80 19.31 -18.69
N LYS A 159 4.76 18.77 -19.34
CA LYS A 159 3.50 19.45 -19.67
C LYS A 159 2.31 18.51 -19.48
N ALA A 160 1.16 19.05 -19.08
CA ALA A 160 -0.04 18.26 -18.80
C ALA A 160 -0.57 17.52 -20.05
N GLU A 161 -0.39 18.10 -21.24
CA GLU A 161 -0.80 17.49 -22.50
C GLU A 161 -0.07 16.17 -22.78
N TYR A 162 1.17 16.03 -22.31
CA TYR A 162 1.94 14.79 -22.44
C TYR A 162 1.31 13.67 -21.62
N ALA A 163 0.76 13.97 -20.44
CA ALA A 163 0.04 12.98 -19.64
C ALA A 163 -1.25 12.53 -20.33
N ASN A 164 -2.00 13.44 -20.96
CA ASN A 164 -3.20 13.07 -21.72
C ASN A 164 -2.88 12.11 -22.86
N GLN A 165 -1.79 12.36 -23.60
CA GLN A 165 -1.33 11.45 -24.64
C GLN A 165 -0.92 10.09 -24.05
N ALA A 166 -0.09 10.09 -23.00
CA ALA A 166 0.37 8.87 -22.34
C ALA A 166 -0.79 8.01 -21.80
N TRP A 167 -1.85 8.64 -21.27
CA TRP A 167 -3.06 7.92 -20.84
C TRP A 167 -3.81 7.29 -22.01
N GLN A 168 -3.96 7.98 -23.15
CA GLN A 168 -4.58 7.40 -24.34
C GLN A 168 -3.80 6.18 -24.86
N GLU A 169 -2.46 6.29 -24.90
CA GLU A 169 -1.58 5.18 -25.28
C GLU A 169 -1.69 4.02 -24.29
N PHE A 170 -1.67 4.31 -22.99
CA PHE A 170 -1.84 3.31 -21.94
C PHE A 170 -3.16 2.56 -22.06
N TYR A 171 -4.30 3.25 -22.23
CA TYR A 171 -5.61 2.60 -22.34
C TYR A 171 -5.76 1.77 -23.61
N ALA A 172 -5.16 2.21 -24.72
CA ALA A 172 -5.11 1.42 -25.95
C ALA A 172 -4.26 0.16 -25.74
N ASP A 173 -3.11 0.27 -25.07
CA ASP A 173 -2.22 -0.84 -24.79
C ASP A 173 -2.79 -1.85 -23.78
N GLN A 174 -3.48 -1.37 -22.75
CA GLN A 174 -4.11 -2.19 -21.71
C GLN A 174 -5.12 -3.18 -22.29
N LYS A 175 -5.74 -2.88 -23.44
CA LYS A 175 -6.73 -3.75 -24.11
C LYS A 175 -6.08 -4.80 -25.02
N LYS A 176 -4.80 -4.69 -25.33
CA LYS A 176 -4.11 -5.62 -26.23
C LYS A 176 -3.78 -6.94 -25.52
N THR A 177 -3.67 -8.01 -26.30
CA THR A 177 -3.03 -9.25 -25.87
C THR A 177 -1.53 -9.01 -25.67
N ASP A 178 -0.88 -8.42 -26.68
CA ASP A 178 0.56 -8.11 -26.67
C ASP A 178 0.80 -6.66 -26.22
N LYS A 179 0.76 -6.46 -24.90
CA LYS A 179 0.98 -5.18 -24.23
C LYS A 179 2.45 -4.77 -24.30
N GLN A 180 2.70 -3.49 -24.54
CA GLN A 180 4.04 -2.90 -24.54
C GLN A 180 4.35 -2.19 -23.22
N TYR A 181 3.33 -1.75 -22.49
CA TYR A 181 3.48 -0.89 -21.31
C TYR A 181 2.64 -1.40 -20.14
N ALA A 182 1.38 -1.74 -20.39
CA ALA A 182 0.47 -2.19 -19.35
C ALA A 182 0.87 -3.58 -18.83
N GLN A 183 0.63 -3.83 -17.55
CA GLN A 183 0.95 -5.12 -16.94
C GLN A 183 0.12 -6.26 -17.54
N TYR A 184 0.76 -7.41 -17.68
CA TYR A 184 0.12 -8.68 -17.99
C TYR A 184 -0.53 -9.33 -16.77
N ASN A 185 -1.45 -10.27 -17.01
CA ASN A 185 -2.01 -11.16 -15.99
C ASN A 185 -2.59 -10.45 -14.75
N VAL A 186 -3.06 -9.21 -14.87
CA VAL A 186 -3.65 -8.45 -13.75
C VAL A 186 -4.71 -9.27 -13.01
N PRO A 187 -5.64 -10.01 -13.66
CA PRO A 187 -6.58 -10.87 -12.94
C PRO A 187 -5.92 -11.95 -12.09
N ALA A 188 -4.83 -12.57 -12.56
CA ALA A 188 -4.11 -13.58 -11.78
C ALA A 188 -3.32 -12.95 -10.63
N GLN A 189 -2.77 -11.75 -10.81
CA GLN A 189 -2.13 -11.01 -9.73
C GLN A 189 -3.11 -10.72 -8.59
N TYR A 190 -4.34 -10.27 -8.92
CA TYR A 190 -5.41 -10.09 -7.93
C TYR A 190 -5.88 -11.41 -7.32
N ALA A 191 -5.96 -12.49 -8.09
CA ALA A 191 -6.31 -13.80 -7.54
C ALA A 191 -5.32 -14.21 -6.44
N ILE A 192 -4.01 -14.03 -6.66
CA ILE A 192 -2.98 -14.29 -5.64
C ILE A 192 -3.11 -13.32 -4.46
N LEU A 193 -3.25 -12.01 -4.72
CA LEU A 193 -3.35 -11.00 -3.66
C LEU A 193 -4.54 -11.29 -2.72
N LEU A 194 -5.71 -11.56 -3.29
CA LEU A 194 -6.96 -11.74 -2.56
C LEU A 194 -7.09 -13.14 -1.92
N SER A 195 -6.24 -14.11 -2.30
CA SER A 195 -6.18 -15.43 -1.67
C SER A 195 -5.03 -15.61 -0.69
N ASN A 196 -4.09 -14.66 -0.62
CA ASN A 196 -2.94 -14.75 0.27
C ASN A 196 -3.38 -14.65 1.74
N LYS A 197 -2.98 -15.63 2.55
CA LYS A 197 -3.09 -15.56 4.01
C LYS A 197 -2.10 -14.54 4.58
N ASP A 198 -2.41 -14.04 5.79
CA ASP A 198 -1.58 -13.11 6.58
C ASP A 198 -1.22 -11.82 5.85
N THR A 199 -2.20 -11.19 5.23
CA THR A 199 -2.10 -9.84 4.69
C THR A 199 -3.48 -9.18 4.63
N ALA A 200 -3.52 -7.86 4.77
CA ALA A 200 -4.69 -7.06 4.40
C ALA A 200 -4.53 -6.60 2.94
N PRO A 201 -5.26 -7.19 1.97
CA PRO A 201 -5.14 -6.78 0.58
C PRO A 201 -5.75 -5.39 0.38
N SER A 202 -5.06 -4.54 -0.37
CA SER A 202 -5.53 -3.23 -0.79
C SER A 202 -5.78 -3.22 -2.29
N ASP A 203 -7.02 -2.92 -2.66
CA ASP A 203 -7.41 -2.66 -4.04
C ASP A 203 -7.12 -1.20 -4.41
N SER A 204 -6.62 -0.99 -5.61
CA SER A 204 -6.40 0.33 -6.18
C SER A 204 -7.47 0.66 -7.23
N TYR A 205 -7.98 1.89 -7.18
CA TYR A 205 -8.94 2.42 -8.15
C TYR A 205 -8.22 3.21 -9.25
N TYR A 206 -7.81 2.56 -10.37
CA TYR A 206 -7.23 3.23 -11.56
C TYR A 206 -7.44 2.48 -12.88
#